data_AF-A0A1Q7YHE5-F1
#
_entry.id   AF-A0A1Q7YHE5-F1
#
_cell.length_a   1.000
_cell.length_b   1.000
_cell.length_c   1.000
_cell.angle_alpha   90.00
_cell.angle_beta   90.00
_cell.angle_gamma   90.00
#
_symmetry.space_group_name_H-M   'P 1'
#
loop_
_entity.id
_entity.type
_entity.pdbx_description
1 polymer ?
#
loop_
_entity_poly.entity_id
_entity_poly.type
_entity_poly.pdbx_seq_one_letter_code
_entity_poly.pdbx_strand_id
1 'polypeptide(L)'
;MKVAILSESSADESAIRIILEALLGRETEGIASLPLRSRGWPSVIRVLPTVLKYLHYRTDAEALVVIVDSDDSTVHQSSHDEENGADMLCRLCQLRNVVSLETTRLRPVAGRSQIKVALGLAVPAIEAWYLCGSDPHVNEAAWARRLQQEQITYTRRTLKEDVYGTERPTIELEMKHATNAARQLINELSLLEQLFPNGFGSFARDVRDW
;
A
#
# COMPACT_ATOMS: atom_id res chain seq x y z
N MET A 1 3.46 -18.34 4.97
CA MET A 1 2.38 -17.86 4.09
C MET A 1 3.00 -17.32 2.82
N LYS A 2 2.55 -17.75 1.65
CA LYS A 2 3.08 -17.31 0.36
C LYS A 2 2.39 -16.03 -0.11
N VAL A 3 3.14 -14.94 -0.17
CA VAL A 3 2.59 -13.60 -0.41
C VAL A 3 3.27 -12.92 -1.59
N ALA A 4 2.46 -12.48 -2.55
CA ALA A 4 2.85 -11.54 -3.59
C ALA A 4 2.62 -10.11 -3.10
N ILE A 5 3.54 -9.20 -3.42
CA ILE A 5 3.41 -7.76 -3.15
C ILE A 5 3.46 -7.05 -4.49
N LEU A 6 2.55 -6.10 -4.69
CA LEU A 6 2.51 -5.22 -5.85
C LEU A 6 2.57 -3.77 -5.36
N SER A 7 3.66 -3.07 -5.71
CA SER A 7 3.82 -1.65 -5.41
C SER A 7 4.37 -0.88 -6.62
N GLU A 8 4.62 0.41 -6.45
CA GLU A 8 5.13 1.30 -7.50
C GLU A 8 6.66 1.20 -7.67
N SER A 9 7.36 0.68 -6.65
CA SER A 9 8.80 0.45 -6.66
C SER A 9 9.20 -0.84 -5.93
N SER A 10 10.36 -1.41 -6.29
CA SER A 10 10.90 -2.59 -5.60
C SER A 10 11.44 -2.28 -4.20
N ALA A 11 11.81 -1.01 -3.93
CA ALA A 11 12.21 -0.57 -2.60
C ALA A 11 11.01 -0.65 -1.64
N ASP A 12 9.85 -0.17 -2.10
CA ASP A 12 8.61 -0.21 -1.33
C ASP A 12 8.13 -1.64 -1.12
N GLU A 13 8.20 -2.50 -2.13
CA GLU A 13 7.88 -3.93 -1.96
C GLU A 13 8.68 -4.58 -0.83
N SER A 14 9.96 -4.20 -0.68
CA SER A 14 10.84 -4.72 0.36
C SER A 14 10.49 -4.16 1.74
N ALA A 15 10.17 -2.86 1.83
CA ALA A 15 9.72 -2.21 3.05
C ALA A 15 8.36 -2.75 3.52
N ILE A 16 7.40 -2.87 2.60
CA ILE A 16 6.05 -3.41 2.86
C ILE A 16 6.14 -4.85 3.35
N ARG A 17 7.06 -5.68 2.84
CA ARG A 17 7.27 -7.04 3.35
C ARG A 17 7.63 -7.06 4.83
N ILE A 18 8.54 -6.18 5.26
CA ILE A 18 8.94 -6.06 6.67
C ILE A 18 7.73 -5.68 7.53
N ILE A 19 6.94 -4.70 7.08
CA ILE A 19 5.75 -4.23 7.82
C ILE A 19 4.67 -5.31 7.86
N LEU A 20 4.44 -6.01 6.74
CA LEU A 20 3.50 -7.12 6.64
C LEU A 20 3.84 -8.24 7.65
N GLU A 21 5.10 -8.64 7.70
CA GLU A 21 5.56 -9.70 8.61
C GLU A 21 5.43 -9.29 10.07
N ALA A 22 5.66 -8.01 10.38
CA ALA A 22 5.42 -7.47 11.71
C ALA A 22 3.93 -7.49 12.09
N LEU A 23 3.04 -7.13 11.16
CA LEU A 23 1.58 -7.21 11.37
C LEU A 23 1.09 -8.65 11.57
N LEU A 24 1.67 -9.61 10.83
CA LEU A 24 1.33 -11.03 10.93
C LEU A 24 1.98 -11.72 12.15
N GLY A 25 3.03 -11.15 12.73
CA GLY A 25 3.85 -11.78 13.77
C GLY A 25 4.63 -13.00 13.29
N ARG A 26 4.87 -13.14 11.97
CA ARG A 26 5.58 -14.27 11.35
C ARG A 26 6.14 -13.90 9.98
N GLU A 27 7.16 -14.63 9.55
CA GLU A 27 7.76 -14.49 8.23
C GLU A 27 6.84 -14.97 7.10
N THR A 28 7.02 -14.38 5.91
CA THR A 28 6.31 -14.73 4.68
C THR A 28 7.27 -15.25 3.61
N GLU A 29 6.77 -16.16 2.77
CA GLU A 29 7.50 -16.59 1.57
C GLU A 29 7.12 -15.67 0.41
N GLY A 30 8.12 -15.06 -0.22
CA GLY A 30 7.90 -14.24 -1.40
C GLY A 30 7.60 -15.12 -2.62
N ILE A 31 6.48 -14.86 -3.29
CA ILE A 31 6.26 -15.36 -4.64
C ILE A 31 6.75 -14.32 -5.63
N ALA A 32 7.53 -14.74 -6.61
CA ALA A 32 7.86 -13.91 -7.76
C ALA A 32 6.55 -13.48 -8.44
N SER A 33 6.21 -12.19 -8.29
CA SER A 33 5.18 -11.59 -9.13
C SER A 33 5.64 -11.65 -10.59
N LEU A 34 4.69 -11.57 -11.53
CA LEU A 34 5.05 -11.37 -12.93
C LEU A 34 6.07 -10.22 -13.02
N PRO A 35 7.09 -10.26 -13.90
CA PRO A 35 8.10 -9.20 -14.08
C PRO A 35 7.50 -7.96 -14.75
N LEU A 36 6.31 -7.57 -14.33
CA LEU A 36 5.59 -6.39 -14.72
C LEU A 36 6.12 -5.31 -13.79
N ARG A 37 7.17 -4.61 -14.23
CA ARG A 37 7.61 -3.39 -13.56
C ARG A 37 6.47 -2.38 -13.66
N SER A 38 5.57 -2.36 -12.68
CA SER A 38 4.66 -1.24 -12.51
C SER A 38 5.51 -0.03 -12.17
N ARG A 39 5.38 1.04 -12.95
CA ARG A 39 5.88 2.36 -12.57
C ARG A 39 4.68 3.28 -12.51
N GLY A 40 4.34 3.71 -11.30
CA GLY A 40 3.21 4.59 -11.09
C GLY A 40 1.87 3.87 -11.00
N TRP A 41 0.93 4.56 -10.35
CA TRP A 41 -0.48 4.21 -10.24
C TRP A 41 -1.14 3.64 -11.53
N PRO A 42 -1.04 4.25 -12.73
CA PRO A 42 -1.73 3.75 -13.92
C PRO A 42 -1.27 2.36 -14.37
N SER A 43 -0.04 1.98 -14.04
CA SER A 43 0.47 0.63 -14.31
C SER A 43 -0.08 -0.36 -13.30
N VAL A 44 -0.12 -0.01 -12.01
CA VAL A 44 -0.64 -0.88 -10.94
C VAL A 44 -2.10 -1.25 -11.21
N ILE A 45 -2.96 -0.25 -11.41
CA ILE A 45 -4.40 -0.50 -11.58
C ILE A 45 -4.72 -1.33 -12.84
N ARG A 46 -3.94 -1.13 -13.92
CA ARG A 46 -4.09 -1.86 -15.18
C ARG A 46 -3.66 -3.31 -15.06
N VAL A 47 -2.61 -3.57 -14.28
CA VAL A 47 -2.01 -4.90 -14.18
C VAL A 47 -2.68 -5.78 -13.14
N LEU A 48 -3.32 -5.18 -12.12
CA LEU A 48 -3.95 -5.87 -11.00
C LEU A 48 -4.89 -7.02 -11.40
N PRO A 49 -5.82 -6.87 -12.38
CA PRO A 49 -6.65 -7.99 -12.84
C PRO A 49 -5.85 -9.19 -13.34
N THR A 50 -4.74 -8.93 -14.04
CA THR A 50 -3.87 -9.97 -14.60
C THR A 50 -3.08 -10.66 -13.49
N VAL A 51 -2.56 -9.88 -12.53
CA VAL A 51 -1.86 -10.41 -11.37
C VAL A 51 -2.77 -11.31 -10.54
N LEU A 52 -3.99 -10.87 -10.20
CA LEU A 52 -4.97 -11.68 -9.47
C LEU A 52 -5.25 -13.02 -10.15
N LYS A 53 -5.53 -13.01 -11.46
CA LYS A 53 -5.77 -14.23 -12.25
C LYS A 53 -4.56 -15.14 -12.28
N TYR A 54 -3.37 -14.56 -12.49
CA TYR A 54 -2.13 -15.32 -12.54
C TYR A 54 -1.87 -16.02 -11.20
N LEU A 55 -1.93 -15.27 -10.09
CA LEU A 55 -1.72 -15.83 -8.77
C LEU A 55 -2.73 -16.96 -8.49
N HIS A 56 -4.02 -16.74 -8.79
CA HIS A 56 -5.10 -17.68 -8.50
C HIS A 56 -4.97 -18.99 -9.29
N TYR A 57 -4.73 -18.90 -10.59
CA TYR A 57 -4.74 -20.07 -11.48
C TYR A 57 -3.37 -20.70 -11.70
N ARG A 58 -2.26 -19.97 -11.50
CA ARG A 58 -0.91 -20.41 -11.93
C ARG A 58 0.09 -20.55 -10.81
N THR A 59 -0.21 -20.08 -9.61
CA THR A 59 0.70 -20.17 -8.46
C THR A 59 0.03 -20.86 -7.28
N ASP A 60 0.77 -21.05 -6.20
CA ASP A 60 0.27 -21.45 -4.88
C ASP A 60 0.21 -20.27 -3.90
N ALA A 61 0.05 -19.04 -4.41
CA ALA A 61 -0.09 -17.84 -3.59
C ALA A 61 -1.32 -17.92 -2.68
N GLU A 62 -1.10 -17.54 -1.43
CA GLU A 62 -2.14 -17.46 -0.41
C GLU A 62 -2.67 -16.03 -0.27
N ALA A 63 -1.82 -15.02 -0.54
CA ALA A 63 -2.22 -13.63 -0.51
C ALA A 63 -1.55 -12.72 -1.54
N LEU A 64 -2.20 -11.58 -1.77
CA LEU A 64 -1.72 -10.42 -2.50
C LEU A 64 -1.83 -9.16 -1.62
N VAL A 65 -0.72 -8.43 -1.49
CA VAL A 65 -0.71 -7.07 -0.93
C VAL A 65 -0.55 -6.08 -2.08
N VAL A 66 -1.37 -5.02 -2.09
CA VAL A 66 -1.24 -3.90 -3.04
C VAL A 66 -1.18 -2.60 -2.28
N ILE A 67 -0.06 -1.89 -2.37
CA ILE A 67 0.11 -0.54 -1.80
C ILE A 67 0.48 0.42 -2.91
N VAL A 68 -0.24 1.53 -2.99
CA VAL A 68 0.00 2.61 -3.94
C VAL A 68 0.04 3.94 -3.22
N ASP A 69 0.73 4.92 -3.80
CA ASP A 69 0.68 6.29 -3.30
C ASP A 69 -0.68 6.90 -3.63
N SER A 70 -1.16 7.84 -2.82
CA SER A 70 -2.34 8.63 -3.18
C SER A 70 -1.99 9.73 -4.17
N ASP A 71 -0.75 10.23 -4.14
CA ASP A 71 -0.37 11.51 -4.72
C ASP A 71 -1.41 12.59 -4.35
N ASP A 72 -2.04 13.17 -5.36
CA ASP A 72 -3.05 14.21 -5.29
C ASP A 72 -4.48 13.64 -5.48
N SER A 73 -4.68 12.32 -5.37
CA SER A 73 -6.01 11.70 -5.41
C SER A 73 -6.82 12.01 -4.16
N THR A 74 -8.16 11.87 -4.21
CA THR A 74 -8.98 11.94 -2.99
C THR A 74 -8.45 10.93 -1.96
N VAL A 75 -8.25 11.38 -0.73
CA VAL A 75 -7.90 10.52 0.41
C VAL A 75 -9.12 9.67 0.77
N HIS A 76 -8.90 8.39 1.07
CA HIS A 76 -9.98 7.51 1.49
C HIS A 76 -10.59 8.00 2.80
N GLN A 77 -11.93 8.05 2.88
CA GLN A 77 -12.67 8.39 4.09
C GLN A 77 -13.52 7.20 4.51
N SER A 78 -13.90 7.11 5.78
CA SER A 78 -14.78 6.05 6.28
C SER A 78 -16.14 6.05 5.57
N SER A 79 -16.63 7.20 5.13
CA SER A 79 -17.88 7.32 4.34
C SER A 79 -17.79 6.60 2.99
N HIS A 80 -16.59 6.32 2.48
CA HIS A 80 -16.42 5.56 1.25
C HIS A 80 -16.69 4.06 1.41
N ASP A 81 -16.72 3.57 2.66
CA ASP A 81 -17.01 2.17 2.99
C ASP A 81 -18.53 1.92 3.06
N GLU A 82 -19.35 2.97 3.05
CA GLU A 82 -20.81 2.90 3.06
C GLU A 82 -21.36 2.41 1.70
N GLU A 83 -22.61 1.93 1.72
CA GLU A 83 -23.30 1.53 0.50
C GLU A 83 -23.42 2.72 -0.47
N ASN A 84 -22.90 2.56 -1.70
CA ASN A 84 -22.76 3.63 -2.69
C ASN A 84 -21.85 4.81 -2.29
N GLY A 85 -21.06 4.69 -1.21
CA GLY A 85 -20.15 5.73 -0.73
C GLY A 85 -18.83 5.85 -1.51
N ALA A 86 -18.51 4.86 -2.35
CA ALA A 86 -17.23 4.79 -3.04
C ALA A 86 -16.96 6.02 -3.95
N ASP A 87 -15.81 6.68 -3.75
CA ASP A 87 -15.35 7.77 -4.62
C ASP A 87 -14.51 7.23 -5.78
N MET A 88 -14.90 7.57 -7.01
CA MET A 88 -14.19 7.22 -8.24
C MET A 88 -12.82 7.88 -8.36
N LEU A 89 -12.54 8.95 -7.62
CA LEU A 89 -11.25 9.62 -7.57
C LEU A 89 -10.35 9.10 -6.43
N CYS A 90 -10.87 8.27 -5.53
CA CYS A 90 -10.09 7.60 -4.49
C CYS A 90 -9.39 6.35 -5.05
N ARG A 91 -8.05 6.31 -5.02
CA ARG A 91 -7.28 5.14 -5.51
C ARG A 91 -7.57 3.86 -4.72
N LEU A 92 -7.85 3.95 -3.42
CA LEU A 92 -8.21 2.78 -2.61
C LEU A 92 -9.58 2.21 -3.02
N CYS A 93 -10.58 3.05 -3.26
CA CYS A 93 -11.88 2.64 -3.81
C CYS A 93 -11.72 1.98 -5.19
N GLN A 94 -10.87 2.55 -6.05
CA GLN A 94 -10.58 1.98 -7.37
C GLN A 94 -9.93 0.58 -7.27
N LEU A 95 -8.95 0.40 -6.38
CA LEU A 95 -8.34 -0.90 -6.11
C LEU A 95 -9.37 -1.92 -5.61
N ARG A 96 -10.19 -1.55 -4.61
CA ARG A 96 -11.23 -2.41 -4.05
C ARG A 96 -12.26 -2.83 -5.09
N ASN A 97 -12.69 -1.91 -5.95
CA ASN A 97 -13.63 -2.22 -7.03
C ASN A 97 -13.03 -3.24 -8.01
N VAL A 98 -11.76 -3.06 -8.42
CA VAL A 98 -11.07 -4.02 -9.30
C VAL A 98 -10.96 -5.39 -8.63
N VAL A 99 -10.54 -5.45 -7.37
CA VAL A 99 -10.41 -6.72 -6.63
C VAL A 99 -11.75 -7.41 -6.51
N SER A 100 -12.80 -6.70 -6.11
CA SER A 100 -14.16 -7.25 -5.95
C SER A 100 -14.70 -7.79 -7.28
N LEU A 101 -14.59 -7.00 -8.36
CA LEU A 101 -15.05 -7.40 -9.69
C LEU A 101 -14.31 -8.63 -10.22
N GLU A 102 -12.99 -8.67 -10.06
CA GLU A 102 -12.21 -9.79 -10.58
C GLU A 102 -12.41 -11.04 -9.73
N THR A 103 -12.46 -10.92 -8.41
CA THR A 103 -12.71 -12.02 -7.48
C THR A 103 -14.03 -12.72 -7.77
N THR A 104 -15.12 -11.97 -7.98
CA THR A 104 -16.44 -12.54 -8.31
C THR A 104 -16.46 -13.29 -9.66
N ARG A 105 -15.50 -12.98 -10.56
CA ARG A 105 -15.35 -13.63 -11.87
C ARG A 105 -14.40 -14.85 -11.82
N LEU A 106 -13.66 -15.05 -10.74
CA LEU A 106 -12.76 -16.19 -10.62
C LEU A 106 -13.54 -17.48 -10.38
N ARG A 107 -13.20 -18.52 -11.13
CA ARG A 107 -13.73 -19.85 -10.91
C ARG A 107 -12.94 -20.51 -9.77
N PRO A 108 -13.60 -21.21 -8.83
CA PRO A 108 -12.90 -21.99 -7.81
C PRO A 108 -11.94 -22.99 -8.44
N VAL A 109 -10.78 -23.19 -7.82
CA VAL A 109 -9.82 -24.23 -8.19
C VAL A 109 -9.83 -25.29 -7.10
N ALA A 110 -10.02 -26.56 -7.46
CA ALA A 110 -10.14 -27.64 -6.49
C ALA A 110 -8.89 -27.71 -5.57
N GLY A 111 -9.14 -27.78 -4.26
CA GLY A 111 -8.08 -27.85 -3.24
C GLY A 111 -7.36 -26.52 -2.96
N ARG A 112 -7.85 -25.38 -3.48
CA ARG A 112 -7.27 -24.06 -3.22
C ARG A 112 -8.29 -23.10 -2.61
N SER A 113 -7.86 -22.36 -1.60
CA SER A 113 -8.61 -21.21 -1.09
C SER A 113 -8.53 -20.04 -2.06
N GLN A 114 -9.50 -19.14 -1.95
CA GLN A 114 -9.41 -17.85 -2.62
C GLN A 114 -8.20 -17.06 -2.09
N ILE A 115 -7.57 -16.29 -2.96
CA ILE A 115 -6.47 -15.40 -2.58
C ILE A 115 -6.99 -14.34 -1.61
N LYS A 116 -6.31 -14.20 -0.47
CA LYS A 116 -6.54 -13.10 0.47
C LYS A 116 -5.90 -11.84 -0.09
N VAL A 117 -6.60 -10.71 -0.03
CA VAL A 117 -6.10 -9.45 -0.60
C VAL A 117 -6.07 -8.40 0.49
N ALA A 118 -4.97 -7.68 0.61
CA ALA A 118 -4.84 -6.52 1.48
C ALA A 118 -4.45 -5.30 0.65
N LEU A 119 -5.16 -4.19 0.87
CA LEU A 119 -5.02 -2.97 0.09
C LEU A 119 -4.67 -1.80 1.00
N GLY A 120 -3.68 -1.03 0.59
CA GLY A 120 -3.29 0.19 1.29
C GLY A 120 -3.08 1.35 0.34
N LEU A 121 -3.30 2.54 0.89
CA LEU A 121 -3.07 3.81 0.21
C LEU A 121 -2.10 4.63 1.05
N ALA A 122 -0.89 4.85 0.55
CA ALA A 122 0.07 5.68 1.24
C ALA A 122 -0.22 7.15 0.95
N VAL A 123 -0.52 7.93 1.98
CA VAL A 123 -1.02 9.31 1.86
C VAL A 123 0.03 10.30 2.36
N PRO A 124 0.52 11.26 1.54
CA PRO A 124 0.39 11.31 0.09
C PRO A 124 1.15 10.22 -0.67
N ALA A 125 2.19 9.70 -0.05
CA ALA A 125 3.13 8.75 -0.61
C ALA A 125 3.75 7.95 0.54
N ILE A 126 4.37 6.83 0.22
CA ILE A 126 4.93 5.92 1.24
C ILE A 126 6.03 6.54 2.09
N GLU A 127 6.73 7.57 1.59
CA GLU A 127 7.67 8.35 2.40
C GLU A 127 7.00 8.97 3.64
N ALA A 128 5.71 9.31 3.56
CA ALA A 128 4.97 9.81 4.71
C ALA A 128 4.86 8.77 5.82
N TRP A 129 4.74 7.48 5.47
CA TRP A 129 4.77 6.40 6.45
C TRP A 129 6.16 6.26 7.07
N TYR A 130 7.22 6.34 6.25
CA TYR A 130 8.60 6.26 6.72
C TYR A 130 8.99 7.35 7.72
N LEU A 131 8.32 8.51 7.68
CA LEU A 131 8.52 9.61 8.63
C LEU A 131 7.66 9.53 9.89
N CYS A 132 6.80 8.51 10.01
CA CYS A 132 5.99 8.30 11.22
C CYS A 132 6.89 8.19 12.46
N GLY A 133 6.51 8.91 13.52
CA GLY A 133 7.30 9.04 14.76
C GLY A 133 8.41 10.09 14.71
N SER A 134 8.81 10.56 13.52
CA SER A 134 9.81 11.62 13.35
C SER A 134 9.17 13.00 13.20
N ASP A 135 8.10 13.12 12.42
CA ASP A 135 7.33 14.36 12.25
C ASP A 135 5.83 14.11 12.47
N PRO A 136 5.22 14.58 13.57
CA PRO A 136 3.80 14.40 13.83
C PRO A 136 2.89 15.17 12.87
N HIS A 137 3.41 16.14 12.12
CA HIS A 137 2.65 16.91 11.13
C HIS A 137 2.45 16.15 9.82
N VAL A 138 3.27 15.12 9.55
CA VAL A 138 3.14 14.25 8.39
C VAL A 138 2.11 13.17 8.71
N ASN A 139 0.85 13.45 8.38
CA ASN A 139 -0.27 12.54 8.61
C ASN A 139 -1.38 12.71 7.55
N GLU A 140 -2.28 11.73 7.51
CA GLU A 140 -3.36 11.63 6.54
C GLU A 140 -4.35 12.81 6.62
N ALA A 141 -4.67 13.27 7.84
CA ALA A 141 -5.58 14.39 8.06
C ALA A 141 -4.98 15.73 7.58
N ALA A 142 -3.67 15.94 7.78
CA ALA A 142 -2.97 17.09 7.23
C ALA A 142 -2.99 17.08 5.70
N TRP A 143 -2.77 15.93 5.06
CA TRP A 143 -2.85 15.83 3.61
C TRP A 143 -4.26 16.09 3.06
N ALA A 144 -5.29 15.57 3.72
CA ALA A 144 -6.68 15.81 3.34
C ALA A 144 -7.02 17.32 3.33
N ARG A 145 -6.57 18.06 4.36
CA ARG A 145 -6.71 19.53 4.41
C ARG A 145 -5.96 20.22 3.27
N ARG A 146 -4.76 19.73 2.92
CA ARG A 146 -4.00 20.25 1.77
C ARG A 146 -4.72 20.11 0.44
N LEU A 147 -5.45 19.01 0.23
CA LEU A 147 -6.27 18.82 -0.97
C LEU A 147 -7.43 19.82 -1.04
N GLN A 148 -7.90 20.29 0.11
CA GLN A 148 -8.88 21.39 0.24
C GLN A 148 -8.23 22.79 0.14
N GLN A 149 -6.99 22.86 -0.37
CA GLN A 149 -6.21 24.08 -0.56
C GLN A 149 -5.75 24.76 0.73
N GLU A 150 -5.82 24.08 1.88
CA GLU A 150 -5.16 24.57 3.09
C GLU A 150 -3.63 24.48 2.96
N GLN A 151 -2.94 25.43 3.59
CA GLN A 151 -1.47 25.42 3.64
C GLN A 151 -0.99 24.40 4.66
N ILE A 152 -0.11 23.49 4.23
CA ILE A 152 0.61 22.55 5.11
C ILE A 152 2.12 22.76 4.99
N THR A 153 2.87 22.16 5.92
CA THR A 153 4.33 22.36 6.05
C THR A 153 5.18 21.46 5.16
N TYR A 154 4.58 20.48 4.49
CA TYR A 154 5.31 19.53 3.65
C TYR A 154 4.70 19.37 2.26
N THR A 155 5.52 18.87 1.34
CA THR A 155 5.14 18.49 -0.02
C THR A 155 5.70 17.09 -0.30
N ARG A 156 5.20 16.39 -1.33
CA ARG A 156 5.80 15.10 -1.75
C ARG A 156 7.30 15.17 -1.99
N ARG A 157 7.75 16.33 -2.50
CA ARG A 157 9.14 16.62 -2.76
C ARG A 157 9.98 16.68 -1.49
N THR A 158 9.51 17.42 -0.49
CA THR A 158 10.20 17.52 0.81
C THR A 158 10.16 16.18 1.54
N LEU A 159 9.09 15.39 1.44
CA LEU A 159 9.05 14.03 2.02
C LEU A 159 10.17 13.14 1.49
N LYS A 160 10.44 13.18 0.17
CA LYS A 160 11.57 12.44 -0.41
C LYS A 160 12.91 12.96 0.08
N GLU A 161 13.08 14.28 0.19
CA GLU A 161 14.28 14.88 0.76
C GLU A 161 14.49 14.48 2.22
N ASP A 162 13.42 14.45 3.03
CA ASP A 162 13.48 14.11 4.45
C ASP A 162 13.82 12.63 4.66
N VAL A 163 13.29 11.72 3.82
CA VAL A 163 13.57 10.28 3.91
C VAL A 163 14.94 9.92 3.31
N TYR A 164 15.25 10.42 2.11
CA TYR A 164 16.38 9.96 1.32
C TYR A 164 17.55 10.96 1.27
N GLY A 165 17.38 12.19 1.76
CA GLY A 165 18.34 13.28 1.60
C GLY A 165 18.37 13.90 0.20
N THR A 166 17.49 13.46 -0.71
CA THR A 166 17.41 13.93 -2.10
C THR A 166 16.03 13.63 -2.71
N GLU A 167 15.57 14.50 -3.61
CA GLU A 167 14.32 14.28 -4.37
C GLU A 167 14.42 13.13 -5.40
N ARG A 168 15.65 12.79 -5.82
CA ARG A 168 15.90 11.82 -6.90
C ARG A 168 16.89 10.74 -6.43
N PRO A 169 16.49 9.92 -5.46
CA PRO A 169 17.36 8.87 -4.94
C PRO A 169 17.66 7.82 -6.01
N THR A 170 18.81 7.16 -5.88
CA THR A 170 19.08 5.95 -6.65
C THR A 170 18.28 4.79 -6.04
N ILE A 171 18.02 3.74 -6.83
CA ILE A 171 17.30 2.56 -6.31
C ILE A 171 17.99 1.92 -5.11
N GLU A 172 19.33 1.96 -5.06
CA GLU A 172 20.11 1.47 -3.92
C GLU A 172 19.87 2.30 -2.66
N LEU A 173 19.77 3.62 -2.82
CA LEU A 173 19.48 4.54 -1.72
C LEU A 173 18.03 4.38 -1.24
N GLU A 174 17.07 4.30 -2.16
CA GLU A 174 15.66 4.02 -1.85
C GLU A 174 15.54 2.72 -1.06
N MET A 175 16.12 1.62 -1.58
CA MET A 175 16.08 0.31 -0.93
C MET A 175 16.66 0.35 0.49
N LYS A 176 17.82 0.99 0.67
CA LYS A 176 18.47 1.10 1.97
C LYS A 176 17.61 1.88 2.96
N HIS A 177 17.10 3.05 2.57
CA HIS A 177 16.33 3.91 3.47
C HIS A 177 14.93 3.35 3.75
N ALA A 178 14.22 2.87 2.73
CA ALA A 178 12.89 2.28 2.87
C ALA A 178 12.91 1.07 3.81
N THR A 179 13.88 0.15 3.66
CA THR A 179 13.99 -1.01 4.55
C THR A 179 14.42 -0.63 5.97
N ASN A 180 15.26 0.39 6.15
CA ASN A 180 15.64 0.89 7.46
C ASN A 180 14.46 1.58 8.18
N ALA A 181 13.72 2.43 7.46
CA ALA A 181 12.52 3.08 7.98
C ALA A 181 11.47 2.03 8.36
N ALA A 182 11.21 1.04 7.49
CA ALA A 182 10.30 -0.06 7.80
C ALA A 182 10.68 -0.80 9.08
N ARG A 183 11.98 -1.11 9.28
CA ARG A 183 12.47 -1.74 10.53
C ARG A 183 12.29 -0.88 11.77
N GLN A 184 12.29 0.45 11.64
CA GLN A 184 11.98 1.34 12.75
C GLN A 184 10.46 1.36 13.01
N LEU A 185 9.67 1.45 11.95
CA LEU A 185 8.20 1.49 11.98
C LEU A 185 7.55 0.27 12.63
N ILE A 186 8.18 -0.92 12.58
CA ILE A 186 7.59 -2.11 13.22
C ILE A 186 7.33 -1.92 14.72
N ASN A 187 8.06 -1.02 15.38
CA ASN A 187 7.86 -0.70 16.80
C ASN A 187 6.78 0.39 17.02
N GLU A 188 6.36 1.07 15.96
CA GLU A 188 5.47 2.23 15.98
C GLU A 188 4.19 1.99 15.15
N LEU A 189 3.84 0.73 14.86
CA LEU A 189 2.70 0.40 13.99
C LEU A 189 1.37 1.00 14.50
N SER A 190 1.17 1.03 15.82
CA SER A 190 -0.02 1.65 16.40
C SER A 190 -0.08 3.16 16.16
N LEU A 191 1.07 3.85 16.22
CA LEU A 191 1.15 5.27 15.89
C LEU A 191 0.92 5.49 14.38
N LEU A 192 1.46 4.61 13.54
CA LEU A 192 1.24 4.65 12.09
C LEU A 192 -0.24 4.49 11.74
N GLU A 193 -0.97 3.58 12.39
CA GLU A 193 -2.43 3.45 12.24
C GLU A 193 -3.18 4.68 12.73
N GLN A 194 -2.73 5.31 13.82
CA GLN A 194 -3.35 6.52 14.34
C GLN A 194 -3.18 7.70 13.36
N LEU A 195 -2.01 7.84 12.73
CA LEU A 195 -1.72 8.94 11.80
C LEU A 195 -2.24 8.70 10.38
N PHE A 196 -2.42 7.43 9.98
CA PHE A 196 -2.92 7.02 8.67
C PHE A 196 -4.05 5.97 8.78
N PRO A 197 -5.19 6.32 9.38
CA PRO A 197 -6.24 5.37 9.77
C PRO A 197 -6.97 4.73 8.59
N ASN A 198 -7.06 5.42 7.45
CA ASN A 198 -7.74 4.90 6.26
C ASN A 198 -6.76 4.33 5.24
N GLY A 199 -5.59 4.94 5.10
CA GLY A 199 -4.54 4.49 4.19
C GLY A 199 -3.81 3.24 4.69
N PHE A 200 -3.02 3.40 5.75
CA PHE A 200 -2.31 2.28 6.40
C PHE A 200 -3.27 1.40 7.20
N GLY A 201 -4.22 2.00 7.91
CA GLY A 201 -5.17 1.25 8.73
C GLY A 201 -6.06 0.30 7.93
N SER A 202 -6.42 0.63 6.67
CA SER A 202 -7.12 -0.34 5.79
C SER A 202 -6.25 -1.57 5.54
N PHE A 203 -4.99 -1.36 5.16
CA PHE A 203 -4.04 -2.44 4.93
C PHE A 203 -3.83 -3.28 6.19
N ALA A 204 -3.64 -2.65 7.35
CA ALA A 204 -3.42 -3.34 8.61
C ALA A 204 -4.63 -4.18 9.04
N ARG A 205 -5.86 -3.68 8.82
CA ARG A 205 -7.10 -4.44 9.07
C ARG A 205 -7.19 -5.66 8.16
N ASP A 206 -7.02 -5.47 6.84
CA ASP A 206 -7.07 -6.57 5.88
C ASP A 206 -6.09 -7.68 6.26
N VAL A 207 -4.85 -7.34 6.63
CA VAL A 207 -3.81 -8.31 7.01
C VAL A 207 -4.16 -9.05 8.30
N ARG A 208 -4.74 -8.39 9.30
CA ARG A 208 -5.11 -9.01 10.57
C ARG A 208 -6.32 -9.94 10.45
N ASP A 209 -7.17 -9.71 9.45
CA ASP A 209 -8.35 -10.52 9.17
C ASP A 209 -8.01 -11.80 8.37
N TRP A 210 -6.73 -12.03 8.02
CA TRP A 210 -6.27 -13.20 7.26
C TRP A 210 -6.18 -14.49 8.08
#